data_AF-A0A962YFN4-F1
#
_entry.id   AF-A0A962YFN4-F1
#
_cell.length_a   1.000
_cell.length_b   1.000
_cell.length_c   1.000
_cell.angle_alpha   90.00
_cell.angle_beta   90.00
_cell.angle_gamma   90.00
#
_symmetry.space_group_name_H-M   'P 1'
#
loop_
_entity.id
_entity.type
_entity.pdbx_description
1 polymer ?
#
loop_
_entity_poly.entity_id
_entity_poly.type
_entity_poly.pdbx_seq_one_letter_code
_entity_poly.pdbx_strand_id
1 'polypeptide(L)'
;MQSDYPLLPPRGPNTGSNNNASMDDDSAAREPIDRLTNAMLGRMSMGLSPAALLLAYLDWIIHLGMAPGKQAQLLQKALRKALRLNMYSMHSLQGESEPCIKPLPQDHRFDHPDWQQWPYNLIYQSFLLNQQWWHNATTGIHGLSRHHENAVSFTARQVLDMFSPSNFPLTNPEIQQTSWQQGGANLLRGWTNWIEDWQRTVLGGKPVGVEQFEVGRTIAVTPGQVVYRNRLIELIQYSPDTLEVHNEPILIVPAWIMKYYILDLSPHNSLVNYLVSQGHTVFMISWHNPSADDRDLGMDDYRRLGIMAALDVIKTITPRQRVHAVGYCLGGTLLTIAAAALVRDGDQRLASMTLLAAQTDFTEAGELMLFIDENQLAFLED
;
A
#
# COMPACT_ATOMS: atom_id res chain seq x y z
N MET A 1 46.28 35.37 5.31
CA MET A 1 46.08 34.84 6.67
C MET A 1 45.86 33.35 6.53
N GLN A 2 46.98 32.61 6.48
CA GLN A 2 47.03 31.15 6.46
C GLN A 2 46.64 30.64 7.85
N SER A 3 45.81 29.60 7.91
CA SER A 3 45.62 28.80 9.12
C SER A 3 46.00 27.37 8.80
N ASP A 4 47.11 26.95 9.40
CA ASP A 4 47.72 25.64 9.36
C ASP A 4 46.83 24.57 10.01
N TYR A 5 46.65 23.45 9.34
CA TYR A 5 46.30 22.17 9.96
C TYR A 5 47.41 21.15 9.63
N PRO A 6 48.01 20.46 10.63
CA PRO A 6 49.11 19.55 10.39
C PRO A 6 48.64 18.23 9.74
N LEU A 7 49.33 17.86 8.66
CA LEU A 7 49.21 16.56 7.98
C LEU A 7 49.78 15.44 8.86
N LEU A 8 48.98 14.39 9.10
CA LEU A 8 49.44 13.15 9.74
C LEU A 8 50.25 12.30 8.73
N PRO A 9 51.34 11.63 9.14
CA PRO A 9 52.17 10.82 8.25
C PRO A 9 51.53 9.46 7.93
N PRO A 10 51.89 8.82 6.79
CA PRO A 10 51.34 7.52 6.40
C PRO A 10 51.84 6.40 7.32
N ARG A 11 50.91 5.55 7.79
CA ARG A 11 51.23 4.34 8.57
C ARG A 11 51.85 3.28 7.65
N GLY A 12 53.07 2.85 7.97
CA GLY A 12 53.72 1.68 7.36
C GLY A 12 53.08 0.34 7.80
N PRO A 13 53.43 -0.77 7.13
CA PRO A 13 52.81 -2.07 7.35
C PRO A 13 53.22 -2.65 8.70
N ASN A 14 52.23 -2.91 9.56
CA ASN A 14 52.44 -3.47 10.88
C ASN A 14 52.49 -5.01 10.79
N THR A 15 53.69 -5.57 10.85
CA THR A 15 53.93 -7.01 11.03
C THR A 15 53.85 -7.36 12.52
N GLY A 16 52.66 -7.73 12.99
CA GLY A 16 52.42 -8.20 14.35
C GLY A 16 51.63 -9.51 14.32
N SER A 17 52.21 -10.56 14.88
CA SER A 17 51.76 -11.94 14.81
C SER A 17 50.41 -12.21 15.47
N ASN A 18 49.62 -13.05 14.80
CA ASN A 18 48.50 -13.83 15.30
C ASN A 18 48.69 -14.32 16.74
N ASN A 19 47.69 -14.05 17.59
CA ASN A 19 47.14 -15.00 18.58
C ASN A 19 45.91 -14.37 19.24
N ASN A 20 44.74 -14.46 18.59
CA ASN A 20 43.44 -14.33 19.25
C ASN A 20 42.31 -14.98 18.42
N ALA A 21 42.59 -16.13 17.81
CA ALA A 21 41.58 -16.91 17.09
C ALA A 21 40.94 -17.92 18.06
N SER A 22 39.98 -17.49 18.88
CA SER A 22 39.00 -18.41 19.51
C SER A 22 37.79 -17.74 20.19
N MET A 23 37.44 -16.48 19.87
CA MET A 23 36.25 -15.82 20.47
C MET A 23 35.25 -15.19 19.48
N ASP A 24 35.56 -15.15 18.17
CA ASP A 24 34.68 -14.57 17.13
C ASP A 24 33.95 -15.60 16.24
N ASP A 25 34.09 -16.90 16.52
CA ASP A 25 33.49 -17.96 15.67
C ASP A 25 32.03 -18.28 16.06
N ASP A 26 31.60 -17.82 17.25
CA ASP A 26 30.27 -18.10 17.79
C ASP A 26 29.18 -17.12 17.31
N SER A 27 29.55 -15.93 16.82
CA SER A 27 28.60 -14.94 16.27
C SER A 27 28.21 -15.27 14.82
N ALA A 28 29.19 -15.64 13.99
CA ALA A 28 28.98 -15.98 12.58
C ALA A 28 28.10 -17.23 12.39
N ALA A 29 28.08 -18.14 13.37
CA ALA A 29 27.22 -19.33 13.36
C ALA A 29 25.77 -19.07 13.83
N ARG A 30 25.52 -17.95 14.53
CA ARG A 30 24.20 -17.59 15.10
C ARG A 30 23.40 -16.67 14.18
N GLU A 31 24.06 -15.80 13.42
CA GLU A 31 23.43 -14.92 12.41
C GLU A 31 22.51 -15.67 11.42
N PRO A 32 22.84 -16.86 10.88
CA PRO A 32 21.95 -17.59 9.97
C PRO A 32 20.70 -18.15 10.66
N ILE A 33 20.80 -18.50 11.95
CA ILE A 33 19.68 -19.03 12.75
C ILE A 33 18.73 -17.89 13.11
N ASP A 34 19.28 -16.74 13.48
CA ASP A 34 18.50 -15.54 13.77
C ASP A 34 17.81 -15.04 12.50
N ARG A 35 18.50 -15.01 11.35
CA ARG A 35 17.92 -14.74 10.01
C ARG A 35 16.77 -15.67 9.66
N LEU A 36 16.94 -16.98 9.88
CA LEU A 36 15.91 -17.96 9.59
C LEU A 36 14.69 -17.79 10.51
N THR A 37 14.93 -17.56 11.81
CA THR A 37 13.88 -17.37 12.82
C THR A 37 13.09 -16.10 12.54
N ASN A 38 13.81 -15.02 12.21
CA ASN A 38 13.26 -13.78 11.72
C ASN A 38 12.43 -14.05 10.45
N ALA A 39 13.01 -14.60 9.38
CA ALA A 39 12.29 -14.90 8.14
C ALA A 39 11.00 -15.72 8.35
N MET A 40 11.00 -16.67 9.30
CA MET A 40 9.79 -17.41 9.70
C MET A 40 8.78 -16.51 10.43
N LEU A 41 9.21 -15.71 11.41
CA LEU A 41 8.37 -14.76 12.14
C LEU A 41 7.76 -13.69 11.23
N GLY A 42 8.52 -13.14 10.27
CA GLY A 42 8.01 -12.17 9.30
C GLY A 42 6.95 -12.76 8.37
N ARG A 43 7.11 -14.02 7.95
CA ARG A 43 6.06 -14.72 7.18
C ARG A 43 4.82 -15.01 8.02
N MET A 44 4.98 -15.42 9.28
CA MET A 44 3.86 -15.71 10.18
C MET A 44 3.09 -14.44 10.59
N SER A 45 3.78 -13.32 10.72
CA SER A 45 3.21 -12.03 11.11
C SER A 45 2.78 -11.16 9.93
N MET A 46 2.91 -11.65 8.69
CA MET A 46 2.65 -10.88 7.47
C MET A 46 3.43 -9.55 7.42
N GLY A 47 4.67 -9.53 7.95
CA GLY A 47 5.54 -8.36 7.97
C GLY A 47 5.33 -7.40 9.15
N LEU A 48 4.64 -7.80 10.23
CA LEU A 48 4.48 -7.00 11.44
C LEU A 48 5.39 -7.51 12.57
N SER A 49 6.32 -6.69 13.07
CA SER A 49 7.12 -7.06 14.25
C SER A 49 6.23 -7.16 15.51
N PRO A 50 6.06 -8.35 16.11
CA PRO A 50 5.25 -8.50 17.32
C PRO A 50 5.85 -7.73 18.51
N ALA A 51 7.19 -7.63 18.54
CA ALA A 51 7.91 -6.88 19.56
C ALA A 51 7.67 -5.37 19.42
N ALA A 52 7.70 -4.83 18.20
CA ALA A 52 7.45 -3.41 17.96
C ALA A 52 6.01 -3.02 18.35
N LEU A 53 5.02 -3.85 18.00
CA LEU A 53 3.63 -3.66 18.41
C LEU A 53 3.46 -3.71 19.94
N LEU A 54 4.11 -4.66 20.61
CA LEU A 54 4.08 -4.75 22.06
C LEU A 54 4.70 -3.53 22.72
N LEU A 55 5.85 -3.05 22.22
CA LEU A 55 6.50 -1.84 22.73
C LEU A 55 5.63 -0.60 22.53
N ALA A 56 5.05 -0.42 21.34
CA ALA A 56 4.13 0.68 21.07
C ALA A 56 2.91 0.65 22.02
N TYR A 57 2.37 -0.54 22.29
CA TYR A 57 1.25 -0.72 23.20
C TYR A 57 1.61 -0.44 24.66
N LEU A 58 2.78 -0.91 25.13
CA LEU A 58 3.28 -0.61 26.47
C LEU A 58 3.53 0.88 26.66
N ASP A 59 4.15 1.52 25.68
CA ASP A 59 4.43 2.96 25.69
C ASP A 59 3.13 3.79 25.75
N TRP A 60 2.12 3.37 24.96
CA TRP A 60 0.78 3.94 24.99
C TRP A 60 0.11 3.81 26.37
N ILE A 61 0.11 2.61 26.98
CA ILE A 61 -0.49 2.40 28.31
C ILE A 61 0.19 3.25 29.37
N ILE A 62 1.52 3.30 29.37
CA ILE A 62 2.30 4.07 30.35
C ILE A 62 1.95 5.56 30.25
N HIS A 63 2.00 6.14 29.05
CA HIS A 63 1.68 7.55 28.84
C HIS A 63 0.22 7.89 29.13
N LEU A 64 -0.72 7.01 28.73
CA LEU A 64 -2.13 7.18 29.06
C LEU A 64 -2.37 7.08 30.57
N GLY A 65 -1.68 6.17 31.26
CA GLY A 65 -1.72 5.98 32.71
C GLY A 65 -1.23 7.20 33.49
N MET A 66 -0.25 7.93 32.96
CA MET A 66 0.31 9.14 33.56
C MET A 66 -0.39 10.44 33.13
N ALA A 67 -1.46 10.37 32.32
CA ALA A 67 -2.16 11.53 31.77
C ALA A 67 -3.57 11.71 32.40
N PRO A 68 -3.70 12.24 33.64
CA PRO A 68 -4.99 12.36 34.32
C PRO A 68 -6.00 13.24 33.57
N GLY A 69 -5.54 14.29 32.89
CA GLY A 69 -6.41 15.13 32.04
C GLY A 69 -7.00 14.35 30.85
N LYS A 70 -6.20 13.49 30.23
CA LYS A 70 -6.64 12.61 29.15
C LYS A 70 -7.64 11.57 29.66
N GLN A 71 -7.37 10.96 30.80
CA GLN A 71 -8.28 10.01 31.44
C GLN A 71 -9.64 10.64 31.76
N ALA A 72 -9.64 11.84 32.36
CA ALA A 72 -10.87 12.60 32.64
C ALA A 72 -11.64 12.93 31.34
N GLN A 73 -10.92 13.33 30.27
CA GLN A 73 -11.52 13.55 28.96
C GLN A 73 -12.18 12.28 28.40
N LEU A 74 -11.51 11.12 28.51
CA LEU A 74 -12.04 9.84 28.02
C LEU A 74 -13.27 9.39 28.80
N LEU A 75 -13.26 9.55 30.13
CA LEU A 75 -14.43 9.28 30.98
C LEU A 75 -15.61 10.20 30.61
N GLN A 76 -15.35 11.49 30.44
CA GLN A 76 -16.38 12.45 30.03
C GLN A 76 -16.94 12.10 28.64
N LYS A 77 -16.09 11.72 27.68
CA LYS A 77 -16.52 11.26 26.36
C LYS A 77 -17.35 9.97 26.46
N ALA A 78 -16.94 9.00 27.27
CA ALA A 78 -17.70 7.76 27.48
C ALA A 78 -19.10 8.05 28.05
N LEU A 79 -19.18 8.86 29.11
CA LEU A 79 -20.47 9.24 29.73
C LEU A 79 -21.38 9.97 28.75
N ARG A 80 -20.87 10.98 28.02
CA ARG A 80 -21.65 11.71 27.00
C ARG A 80 -22.18 10.77 25.91
N LYS A 81 -21.36 9.82 25.45
CA LYS A 81 -21.76 8.83 24.44
C LYS A 81 -22.82 7.87 24.96
N ALA A 82 -22.65 7.37 26.17
CA ALA A 82 -23.62 6.48 26.82
C ALA A 82 -24.98 7.18 26.99
N LEU A 83 -24.99 8.43 27.46
CA LEU A 83 -26.21 9.23 27.58
C LEU A 83 -26.87 9.46 26.22
N ARG A 84 -26.08 9.83 25.19
CA ARG A 84 -26.58 10.03 23.83
C ARG A 84 -27.21 8.76 23.26
N LEU A 85 -26.56 7.61 23.42
CA LEU A 85 -27.06 6.32 22.97
C LEU A 85 -28.33 5.91 23.73
N ASN A 86 -28.41 6.18 25.04
CA ASN A 86 -29.61 5.92 25.84
C ASN A 86 -30.80 6.75 25.34
N MET A 87 -30.61 8.06 25.16
CA MET A 87 -31.66 8.93 24.61
C MET A 87 -32.07 8.46 23.21
N TYR A 88 -31.11 8.11 22.36
CA TYR A 88 -31.37 7.56 21.03
C TYR A 88 -32.17 6.25 21.08
N SER A 89 -31.91 5.34 22.02
CA SER A 89 -32.72 4.13 22.19
C SER A 89 -34.17 4.40 22.59
N MET A 90 -34.42 5.41 23.42
CA MET A 90 -35.78 5.78 23.81
C MET A 90 -36.55 6.39 22.62
N HIS A 91 -35.90 7.26 21.84
CA HIS A 91 -36.52 7.89 20.67
C HIS A 91 -36.65 6.96 19.47
N SER A 92 -35.70 6.06 19.27
CA SER A 92 -35.76 5.08 18.19
C SER A 92 -36.96 4.15 18.29
N LEU A 93 -37.41 3.81 19.50
CA LEU A 93 -38.64 3.02 19.69
C LEU A 93 -39.90 3.80 19.30
N GLN A 94 -39.81 5.13 19.21
CA GLN A 94 -40.92 6.04 18.88
C GLN A 94 -40.93 6.44 17.39
N GLY A 95 -39.99 5.96 16.58
CA GLY A 95 -40.02 6.06 15.11
C GLY A 95 -39.28 7.26 14.49
N GLU A 96 -38.78 8.21 15.28
CA GLU A 96 -38.01 9.36 14.77
C GLU A 96 -36.82 9.66 15.68
N SER A 97 -35.60 9.45 15.19
CA SER A 97 -34.39 9.87 15.91
C SER A 97 -33.24 10.13 14.95
N GLU A 98 -32.59 11.29 15.11
CA GLU A 98 -31.32 11.54 14.44
C GLU A 98 -30.23 10.60 14.97
N PRO A 99 -29.35 10.07 14.10
CA PRO A 99 -28.28 9.17 14.51
C PRO A 99 -27.34 9.84 15.53
N CYS A 100 -26.83 9.05 16.48
CA CYS A 100 -25.83 9.52 17.45
C CYS A 100 -24.52 9.93 16.76
N ILE A 101 -24.17 9.27 15.69
CA ILE A 101 -22.96 9.48 14.91
C ILE A 101 -23.21 9.02 13.47
N LYS A 102 -22.62 9.72 12.51
CA LYS A 102 -22.63 9.29 11.11
C LYS A 102 -21.35 8.48 10.82
N PRO A 103 -21.43 7.42 10.00
CA PRO A 103 -20.23 6.76 9.48
C PRO A 103 -19.29 7.77 8.80
N LEU A 104 -18.01 7.43 8.71
CA LEU A 104 -17.08 8.19 7.88
C LEU A 104 -17.49 8.06 6.40
N PRO A 105 -17.17 9.03 5.52
CA PRO A 105 -17.56 8.97 4.11
C PRO A 105 -17.14 7.69 3.36
N GLN A 106 -16.05 7.07 3.79
CA GLN A 106 -15.53 5.82 3.24
C GLN A 106 -16.10 4.54 3.88
N ASP A 107 -16.86 4.65 4.97
CA ASP A 107 -17.43 3.50 5.70
C ASP A 107 -18.83 3.18 5.19
N HIS A 108 -18.88 2.25 4.22
CA HIS A 108 -20.11 1.81 3.54
C HIS A 108 -20.80 0.61 4.21
N ARG A 109 -20.32 0.15 5.37
CA ARG A 109 -20.83 -1.08 6.01
C ARG A 109 -22.30 -0.99 6.46
N PHE A 110 -22.82 0.22 6.62
CA PHE A 110 -24.14 0.49 7.20
C PHE A 110 -25.07 1.27 6.26
N ASP A 111 -24.79 1.23 4.96
CA ASP A 111 -25.53 1.99 3.94
C ASP A 111 -26.95 1.42 3.68
N HIS A 112 -27.15 0.12 3.90
CA HIS A 112 -28.45 -0.51 3.67
C HIS A 112 -29.53 0.01 4.64
N PRO A 113 -30.75 0.38 4.18
CA PRO A 113 -31.82 0.99 4.99
C PRO A 113 -32.23 0.22 6.26
N ASP A 114 -32.03 -1.10 6.28
CA ASP A 114 -32.38 -1.93 7.43
C ASP A 114 -31.44 -1.70 8.63
N TRP A 115 -30.23 -1.17 8.41
CA TRP A 115 -29.36 -0.76 9.51
C TRP A 115 -29.97 0.37 10.32
N GLN A 116 -30.83 1.21 9.74
CA GLN A 116 -31.49 2.32 10.42
C GLN A 116 -32.74 1.89 11.20
N GLN A 117 -33.12 0.61 11.13
CA GLN A 117 -34.28 0.06 11.84
C GLN A 117 -33.90 -0.58 13.17
N TRP A 118 -34.84 -0.60 14.12
CA TRP A 118 -34.68 -1.31 15.39
C TRP A 118 -34.60 -2.83 15.15
N PRO A 119 -33.70 -3.58 15.81
CA PRO A 119 -32.71 -3.14 16.80
C PRO A 119 -31.32 -2.79 16.20
N TYR A 120 -31.14 -2.99 14.90
CA TYR A 120 -29.84 -2.84 14.22
C TYR A 120 -29.25 -1.45 14.34
N ASN A 121 -30.12 -0.45 14.37
CA ASN A 121 -29.71 0.93 14.53
C ASN A 121 -29.00 1.21 15.84
N LEU A 122 -29.40 0.56 16.93
CA LEU A 122 -28.69 0.64 18.21
C LEU A 122 -27.35 -0.08 18.17
N ILE A 123 -27.30 -1.23 17.48
CA ILE A 123 -26.09 -2.04 17.37
C ILE A 123 -25.00 -1.27 16.63
N TYR A 124 -25.27 -0.77 15.42
CA TYR A 124 -24.24 -0.08 14.65
C TYR A 124 -23.90 1.31 15.22
N GLN A 125 -24.87 2.05 15.78
CA GLN A 125 -24.60 3.32 16.45
C GLN A 125 -23.72 3.12 17.70
N SER A 126 -23.97 2.06 18.48
CA SER A 126 -23.11 1.69 19.61
C SER A 126 -21.68 1.37 19.13
N PHE A 127 -21.56 0.60 18.05
CA PHE A 127 -20.27 0.26 17.45
C PHE A 127 -19.49 1.50 16.99
N LEU A 128 -20.11 2.40 16.21
CA LEU A 128 -19.46 3.63 15.74
C LEU A 128 -19.06 4.56 16.89
N LEU A 129 -19.88 4.66 17.94
CA LEU A 129 -19.52 5.44 19.13
C LEU A 129 -18.32 4.85 19.87
N ASN A 130 -18.21 3.52 19.93
CA ASN A 130 -17.05 2.81 20.48
C ASN A 130 -15.81 3.01 19.61
N GLN A 131 -15.92 2.91 18.28
CA GLN A 131 -14.79 3.22 17.38
C GLN A 131 -14.28 4.64 17.58
N GLN A 132 -15.18 5.62 17.66
CA GLN A 132 -14.78 7.00 17.92
C GLN A 132 -14.17 7.16 19.33
N TRP A 133 -14.65 6.44 20.35
CA TRP A 133 -14.06 6.50 21.68
C TRP A 133 -12.63 5.94 21.68
N TRP A 134 -12.42 4.79 21.06
CA TRP A 134 -11.09 4.18 20.92
C TRP A 134 -10.13 5.06 20.15
N HIS A 135 -10.56 5.67 19.04
CA HIS A 135 -9.73 6.65 18.34
C HIS A 135 -9.29 7.81 19.25
N ASN A 136 -10.17 8.29 20.14
CA ASN A 136 -9.78 9.31 21.12
C ASN A 136 -8.84 8.78 22.20
N ALA A 137 -8.93 7.49 22.54
CA ALA A 137 -8.09 6.82 23.53
C ALA A 137 -6.69 6.52 23.00
N THR A 138 -6.54 6.37 21.69
CA THR A 138 -5.26 6.05 21.04
C THR A 138 -4.56 7.26 20.43
N THR A 139 -5.19 8.44 20.36
CA THR A 139 -4.61 9.63 19.72
C THR A 139 -4.48 10.84 20.65
N GLY A 140 -3.55 11.73 20.37
CA GLY A 140 -3.33 12.96 21.13
C GLY A 140 -2.95 12.67 22.59
N ILE A 141 -2.00 11.77 22.79
CA ILE A 141 -1.44 11.47 24.12
C ILE A 141 -0.10 12.19 24.26
N HIS A 142 0.01 13.02 25.31
CA HIS A 142 1.22 13.78 25.55
C HIS A 142 2.40 12.86 25.90
N GLY A 143 3.54 13.06 25.24
CA GLY A 143 4.76 12.29 25.45
C GLY A 143 4.88 11.03 24.58
N LEU A 144 3.77 10.56 23.99
CA LEU A 144 3.79 9.40 23.10
C LEU A 144 4.42 9.76 21.75
N SER A 145 5.30 8.89 21.23
CA SER A 145 5.85 9.08 19.89
C SER A 145 4.75 8.99 18.83
N ARG A 146 4.84 9.78 17.75
CA ARG A 146 3.85 9.72 16.65
C ARG A 146 3.76 8.33 16.02
N HIS A 147 4.89 7.64 15.91
CA HIS A 147 4.93 6.28 15.36
C HIS A 147 4.16 5.29 16.25
N HIS A 148 4.39 5.29 17.57
CA HIS A 148 3.64 4.43 18.49
C HIS A 148 2.15 4.81 18.54
N GLU A 149 1.83 6.11 18.52
CA GLU A 149 0.44 6.58 18.45
C GLU A 149 -0.28 6.04 17.22
N ASN A 150 0.35 6.16 16.04
CA ASN A 150 -0.18 5.65 14.79
C ASN A 150 -0.32 4.12 14.81
N ALA A 151 0.67 3.39 15.33
CA ALA A 151 0.66 1.93 15.41
C ALA A 151 -0.51 1.44 16.28
N VAL A 152 -0.64 1.98 17.50
CA VAL A 152 -1.70 1.58 18.42
C VAL A 152 -3.08 2.00 17.90
N SER A 153 -3.20 3.20 17.31
CA SER A 153 -4.46 3.65 16.70
C SER A 153 -4.87 2.77 15.52
N PHE A 154 -3.91 2.37 14.68
CA PHE A 154 -4.14 1.44 13.58
C PHE A 154 -4.58 0.07 14.10
N THR A 155 -3.83 -0.53 15.02
CA THR A 155 -4.15 -1.86 15.59
C THR A 155 -5.50 -1.86 16.28
N ALA A 156 -5.83 -0.83 17.07
CA ALA A 156 -7.14 -0.71 17.71
C ALA A 156 -8.26 -0.66 16.68
N ARG A 157 -8.07 0.07 15.57
CA ARG A 157 -9.03 0.12 14.46
C ARG A 157 -9.21 -1.26 13.82
N GLN A 158 -8.14 -1.98 13.52
CA GLN A 158 -8.20 -3.35 12.94
C GLN A 158 -8.95 -4.33 13.85
N VAL A 159 -8.66 -4.30 15.16
CA VAL A 159 -9.36 -5.15 16.15
C VAL A 159 -10.85 -4.81 16.20
N LEU A 160 -11.19 -3.53 16.22
CA LEU A 160 -12.60 -3.10 16.22
C LEU A 160 -13.31 -3.52 14.92
N ASP A 161 -12.67 -3.35 13.77
CA ASP A 161 -13.26 -3.72 12.49
C ASP A 161 -13.51 -5.24 12.38
N MET A 162 -12.68 -6.07 13.00
CA MET A 162 -12.92 -7.53 13.12
C MET A 162 -14.22 -7.82 13.88
N PHE A 163 -14.52 -7.06 14.93
CA PHE A 163 -15.75 -7.18 15.73
C PHE A 163 -16.91 -6.31 15.22
N SER A 164 -16.83 -5.79 13.99
CA SER A 164 -17.92 -5.02 13.39
C SER A 164 -19.20 -5.86 13.34
N PRO A 165 -20.37 -5.30 13.68
CA PRO A 165 -21.65 -6.02 13.60
C PRO A 165 -22.02 -6.44 12.18
N SER A 166 -21.44 -5.82 11.16
CA SER A 166 -21.59 -6.22 9.75
C SER A 166 -21.02 -7.62 9.46
N ASN A 167 -20.07 -8.10 10.27
CA ASN A 167 -19.34 -9.34 10.02
C ASN A 167 -20.06 -10.59 10.55
N PHE A 168 -21.10 -10.43 11.37
CA PHE A 168 -21.79 -11.55 12.01
C PHE A 168 -23.23 -11.67 11.51
N PRO A 169 -23.66 -12.85 11.05
CA PRO A 169 -25.03 -13.08 10.57
C PRO A 169 -26.11 -12.66 11.58
N LEU A 170 -25.87 -12.84 12.88
CA LEU A 170 -26.82 -12.52 13.94
C LEU A 170 -27.04 -11.02 14.17
N THR A 171 -26.12 -10.17 13.72
CA THR A 171 -26.21 -8.71 13.88
C THR A 171 -26.33 -7.97 12.56
N ASN A 172 -26.25 -8.68 11.43
CA ASN A 172 -26.36 -8.11 10.10
C ASN A 172 -27.80 -8.29 9.55
N PRO A 173 -28.57 -7.21 9.36
CA PRO A 173 -29.94 -7.29 8.89
C PRO A 173 -30.06 -7.84 7.47
N GLU A 174 -29.13 -7.51 6.57
CA GLU A 174 -29.14 -7.92 5.17
C GLU A 174 -28.98 -9.45 5.06
N ILE A 175 -28.08 -10.02 5.87
CA ILE A 175 -27.88 -11.47 5.94
C ILE A 175 -29.12 -12.14 6.50
N GLN A 176 -29.72 -11.61 7.58
CA GLN A 176 -30.93 -12.18 8.18
C GLN A 176 -32.11 -12.17 7.21
N GLN A 177 -32.33 -11.02 6.55
CA GLN A 177 -33.40 -10.87 5.57
C GLN A 177 -33.20 -11.81 4.38
N THR A 178 -31.98 -11.89 3.85
CA THR A 178 -31.65 -12.80 2.75
C THR A 178 -31.80 -14.26 3.16
N SER A 179 -31.35 -14.62 4.36
CA SER A 179 -31.51 -15.98 4.91
C SER A 179 -32.98 -16.35 5.11
N TRP A 180 -33.80 -15.41 5.56
CA TRP A 180 -35.24 -15.63 5.64
C TRP A 180 -35.86 -15.84 4.25
N GLN A 181 -35.60 -14.94 3.31
CA GLN A 181 -36.14 -14.99 1.95
C GLN A 181 -35.75 -16.27 1.20
N GLN A 182 -34.54 -16.78 1.45
CA GLN A 182 -33.99 -17.94 0.75
C GLN A 182 -34.02 -19.23 1.57
N GLY A 183 -34.70 -19.25 2.73
CA GLY A 183 -34.74 -20.42 3.62
C GLY A 183 -33.35 -20.93 4.04
N GLY A 184 -32.38 -20.03 4.22
CA GLY A 184 -31.01 -20.33 4.61
C GLY A 184 -30.08 -20.77 3.48
N ALA A 185 -30.55 -20.84 2.22
CA ALA A 185 -29.73 -21.29 1.10
C ALA A 185 -28.49 -20.41 0.85
N ASN A 186 -28.53 -19.12 1.19
CA ASN A 186 -27.37 -18.23 1.14
C ASN A 186 -26.22 -18.69 2.04
N LEU A 187 -26.52 -19.19 3.24
CA LEU A 187 -25.52 -19.67 4.19
C LEU A 187 -24.86 -20.96 3.71
N LEU A 188 -25.65 -21.87 3.14
CA LEU A 188 -25.13 -23.10 2.54
C LEU A 188 -24.20 -22.78 1.36
N ARG A 189 -24.59 -21.86 0.48
CA ARG A 189 -23.71 -21.40 -0.61
C ARG A 189 -22.44 -20.72 -0.08
N GLY A 190 -22.57 -19.87 0.93
CA GLY A 190 -21.42 -19.22 1.57
C GLY A 190 -20.43 -20.23 2.17
N TRP A 191 -20.92 -21.30 2.80
CA TRP A 191 -20.09 -22.38 3.32
C TRP A 191 -19.36 -23.15 2.22
N THR A 192 -20.05 -23.47 1.12
CA THR A 192 -19.42 -24.11 -0.05
C THR A 192 -18.33 -23.22 -0.65
N ASN A 193 -18.60 -21.92 -0.81
CA ASN A 193 -17.62 -20.96 -1.29
C ASN A 193 -16.39 -20.91 -0.37
N TRP A 194 -16.61 -20.87 0.95
CA TRP A 194 -15.51 -20.86 1.92
C TRP A 194 -14.64 -22.12 1.84
N ILE A 195 -15.24 -23.30 1.68
CA ILE A 195 -14.49 -24.56 1.49
C ILE A 195 -13.67 -24.49 0.19
N GLU A 196 -14.25 -24.01 -0.91
CA GLU A 196 -13.54 -23.89 -2.18
C GLU A 196 -12.36 -22.93 -2.06
N ASP A 197 -12.55 -21.75 -1.46
CA ASP A 197 -11.50 -20.76 -1.25
C ASP A 197 -10.39 -21.30 -0.36
N TRP A 198 -10.74 -22.01 0.72
CA TRP A 198 -9.77 -22.67 1.60
C TRP A 198 -8.95 -23.74 0.86
N GLN A 199 -9.62 -24.62 0.10
CA GLN A 199 -8.95 -25.65 -0.69
C GLN A 199 -7.99 -25.04 -1.71
N ARG A 200 -8.43 -24.02 -2.45
CA ARG A 200 -7.59 -23.29 -3.42
C ARG A 200 -6.37 -22.68 -2.74
N THR A 201 -6.57 -22.00 -1.62
CA THR A 201 -5.48 -21.34 -0.87
C THR A 201 -4.43 -22.35 -0.42
N VAL A 202 -4.84 -23.48 0.18
CA VAL A 202 -3.93 -24.54 0.64
C VAL A 202 -3.18 -25.20 -0.52
N LEU A 203 -3.83 -25.33 -1.68
CA LEU A 203 -3.24 -25.92 -2.89
C LEU A 203 -2.47 -24.90 -3.75
N GLY A 204 -2.35 -23.64 -3.32
CA GLY A 204 -1.69 -22.57 -4.10
C GLY A 204 -2.45 -22.17 -5.37
N GLY A 205 -3.74 -22.50 -5.45
CA GLY A 205 -4.63 -22.10 -6.54
C GLY A 205 -4.95 -20.60 -6.52
N LYS A 206 -5.35 -20.07 -7.68
CA LYS A 206 -5.80 -18.69 -7.81
C LYS A 206 -7.25 -18.52 -7.29
N PRO A 207 -7.64 -17.31 -6.86
CA PRO A 207 -9.02 -17.00 -6.50
C PRO A 207 -10.01 -17.39 -7.61
N VAL A 208 -11.24 -17.76 -7.21
CA VAL A 208 -12.31 -18.11 -8.15
C VAL A 208 -12.58 -16.95 -9.11
N GLY A 209 -12.80 -17.25 -10.40
CA GLY A 209 -13.14 -16.26 -11.42
C GLY A 209 -11.94 -15.53 -12.04
N VAL A 210 -10.73 -15.66 -11.49
CA VAL A 210 -9.50 -15.08 -12.08
C VAL A 210 -9.24 -15.60 -13.49
N GLU A 211 -9.68 -16.82 -13.79
CA GLU A 211 -9.57 -17.43 -15.13
C GLU A 211 -10.29 -16.63 -16.22
N GLN A 212 -11.24 -15.75 -15.86
CA GLN A 212 -11.94 -14.88 -16.82
C GLN A 212 -11.08 -13.68 -17.25
N PHE A 213 -10.01 -13.39 -16.51
CA PHE A 213 -9.10 -12.26 -16.72
C PHE A 213 -7.78 -12.74 -17.34
N GLU A 214 -7.84 -13.13 -18.61
CA GLU A 214 -6.69 -13.53 -19.40
C GLU A 214 -5.98 -12.29 -19.97
N VAL A 215 -4.73 -12.07 -19.56
CA VAL A 215 -3.87 -10.99 -20.09
C VAL A 215 -3.63 -11.18 -21.58
N GLY A 216 -3.87 -10.12 -22.36
CA GLY A 216 -3.80 -10.12 -23.82
C GLY A 216 -5.06 -10.65 -24.52
N ARG A 217 -6.10 -11.07 -23.77
CA ARG A 217 -7.36 -11.58 -24.33
C ARG A 217 -8.60 -10.89 -23.78
N THR A 218 -8.68 -10.67 -22.47
CA THR A 218 -9.79 -9.95 -21.82
C THR A 218 -9.33 -8.70 -21.09
N ILE A 219 -8.06 -8.65 -20.66
CA ILE A 219 -7.39 -7.47 -20.12
C ILE A 219 -6.09 -7.18 -20.88
N ALA A 220 -5.60 -5.93 -20.88
CA ALA A 220 -4.43 -5.51 -21.67
C ALA A 220 -4.60 -5.82 -23.17
N VAL A 221 -5.78 -5.48 -23.70
CA VAL A 221 -6.18 -5.81 -25.08
C VAL A 221 -6.10 -4.62 -26.04
N THR A 222 -5.60 -3.47 -25.59
CA THR A 222 -5.39 -2.33 -26.49
C THR A 222 -4.35 -2.72 -27.54
N PRO A 223 -4.65 -2.66 -28.85
CA PRO A 223 -3.74 -3.13 -29.88
C PRO A 223 -2.40 -2.40 -29.82
N GLY A 224 -1.30 -3.16 -29.85
CA GLY A 224 0.05 -2.61 -29.79
C GLY A 224 1.11 -3.65 -30.08
N GLN A 225 2.36 -3.22 -30.16
CA GLN A 225 3.51 -4.08 -30.43
C GLN A 225 4.69 -3.73 -29.53
N VAL A 226 5.47 -4.74 -29.14
CA VAL A 226 6.75 -4.53 -28.46
C VAL A 226 7.77 -4.04 -29.50
N VAL A 227 8.18 -2.78 -29.37
CA VAL A 227 9.13 -2.14 -30.30
C VAL A 227 10.57 -2.15 -29.80
N TYR A 228 10.78 -2.47 -28.53
CA TYR A 228 12.10 -2.64 -27.93
C TYR A 228 12.04 -3.58 -26.74
N ARG A 229 13.12 -4.33 -26.51
CA ARG A 229 13.30 -5.20 -25.35
C ARG A 229 14.76 -5.16 -24.91
N ASN A 230 14.97 -5.12 -23.60
CA ASN A 230 16.27 -5.36 -22.98
C ASN A 230 16.10 -6.24 -21.71
N ARG A 231 17.11 -6.24 -20.84
CA ARG A 231 17.08 -7.01 -19.59
C ARG A 231 15.97 -6.58 -18.62
N LEU A 232 15.61 -5.31 -18.58
CA LEU A 232 14.66 -4.76 -17.59
C LEU A 232 13.27 -4.45 -18.15
N ILE A 233 13.16 -4.12 -19.44
CA ILE A 233 11.91 -3.65 -20.01
C ILE A 233 11.59 -4.27 -21.37
N GLU A 234 10.30 -4.35 -21.62
CA GLU A 234 9.72 -4.28 -22.95
C GLU A 234 9.08 -2.90 -23.11
N LEU A 235 9.33 -2.24 -24.24
CA LEU A 235 8.64 -1.01 -24.62
C LEU A 235 7.54 -1.36 -25.61
N ILE A 236 6.30 -1.10 -25.23
CA ILE A 236 5.12 -1.30 -26.08
C ILE A 236 4.81 0.03 -26.76
N GLN A 237 4.62 0.02 -28.07
CA GLN A 237 3.97 1.10 -28.82
C GLN A 237 2.56 0.65 -29.18
N TYR A 238 1.55 1.43 -28.79
CA TYR A 238 0.17 1.12 -29.14
C TYR A 238 -0.18 1.60 -30.55
N SER A 239 -1.00 0.82 -31.24
CA SER A 239 -1.50 1.15 -32.58
C SER A 239 -2.41 2.36 -32.50
N PRO A 240 -2.30 3.35 -33.42
CA PRO A 240 -3.19 4.49 -33.45
C PRO A 240 -4.63 4.06 -33.78
N ASP A 241 -5.61 4.71 -33.15
CA ASP A 241 -7.06 4.52 -33.41
C ASP A 241 -7.68 5.72 -34.15
N THR A 242 -6.83 6.59 -34.70
CA THR A 242 -7.21 7.83 -35.40
C THR A 242 -6.39 8.01 -36.66
N LEU A 243 -6.91 8.78 -37.62
CA LEU A 243 -6.21 9.06 -38.90
C LEU A 243 -5.00 9.99 -38.71
N GLU A 244 -5.10 10.92 -37.76
CA GLU A 244 -4.06 11.89 -37.40
C GLU A 244 -3.81 11.83 -35.91
N VAL A 245 -2.55 11.99 -35.50
CA VAL A 245 -2.12 11.98 -34.11
C VAL A 245 -1.35 13.24 -33.77
N HIS A 246 -1.29 13.59 -32.48
CA HIS A 246 -0.41 14.62 -31.96
C HIS A 246 1.06 14.30 -32.24
N ASN A 247 1.86 15.34 -32.50
CA ASN A 247 3.28 15.21 -32.83
C ASN A 247 4.09 14.63 -31.66
N GLU A 248 3.89 15.15 -30.46
CA GLU A 248 4.56 14.69 -29.25
C GLU A 248 3.94 13.37 -28.73
N PRO A 249 4.72 12.28 -28.60
CA PRO A 249 4.22 11.04 -28.03
C PRO A 249 4.13 11.11 -26.50
N ILE A 250 3.35 10.18 -25.94
CA ILE A 250 3.26 9.94 -24.50
C ILE A 250 4.08 8.69 -24.14
N LEU A 251 4.95 8.79 -23.13
CA LEU A 251 5.61 7.65 -22.49
C LEU A 251 5.01 7.43 -21.10
N ILE A 252 4.44 6.25 -20.87
CA ILE A 252 3.92 5.85 -19.56
C ILE A 252 4.94 4.95 -18.86
N VAL A 253 5.30 5.34 -17.64
CA VAL A 253 6.20 4.66 -16.71
C VAL A 253 5.38 4.15 -15.52
N PRO A 254 4.89 2.90 -15.54
CA PRO A 254 4.13 2.34 -14.44
C PRO A 254 5.03 1.95 -13.26
N ALA A 255 4.46 1.72 -12.09
CA ALA A 255 5.14 1.06 -10.99
C ALA A 255 5.50 -0.40 -11.36
N TRP A 256 6.60 -0.93 -10.81
CA TRP A 256 6.99 -2.34 -11.01
C TRP A 256 6.45 -3.30 -9.94
N ILE A 257 5.93 -2.79 -8.82
CA ILE A 257 5.25 -3.61 -7.79
C ILE A 257 3.99 -4.27 -8.37
N MET A 258 3.26 -3.52 -9.20
CA MET A 258 2.11 -4.01 -9.97
C MET A 258 2.51 -4.16 -11.44
N LYS A 259 1.72 -4.88 -12.24
CA LYS A 259 1.94 -4.96 -13.68
C LYS A 259 1.35 -3.73 -14.39
N TYR A 260 1.94 -3.38 -15.55
CA TYR A 260 1.58 -2.19 -16.32
C TYR A 260 0.09 -2.11 -16.69
N TYR A 261 -0.57 -3.26 -16.85
CA TYR A 261 -1.96 -3.36 -17.31
C TYR A 261 -2.99 -2.81 -16.32
N ILE A 262 -2.60 -2.35 -15.13
CA ILE A 262 -3.51 -1.52 -14.31
C ILE A 262 -3.94 -0.24 -15.04
N LEU A 263 -3.11 0.26 -15.96
CA LEU A 263 -3.43 1.40 -16.83
C LEU A 263 -4.06 0.98 -18.17
N ASP A 264 -4.17 -0.33 -18.41
CA ASP A 264 -4.73 -0.93 -19.62
C ASP A 264 -5.52 -2.19 -19.27
N LEU A 265 -6.57 -2.03 -18.46
CA LEU A 265 -7.40 -3.15 -18.01
C LEU A 265 -8.31 -3.65 -19.14
N SER A 266 -9.60 -3.38 -19.08
CA SER A 266 -10.57 -3.74 -20.11
C SER A 266 -10.87 -2.53 -21.01
N PRO A 267 -11.50 -2.71 -22.19
CA PRO A 267 -11.70 -1.62 -23.14
C PRO A 267 -12.42 -0.38 -22.57
N HIS A 268 -13.32 -0.57 -21.60
CA HIS A 268 -14.11 0.51 -21.01
C HIS A 268 -13.44 1.22 -19.82
N ASN A 269 -12.32 0.70 -19.32
CA ASN A 269 -11.58 1.29 -18.19
C ASN A 269 -10.05 1.29 -18.42
N SER A 270 -9.62 1.36 -19.69
CA SER A 270 -8.23 1.49 -20.09
C SER A 270 -7.86 2.95 -20.35
N LEU A 271 -6.87 3.47 -19.60
CA LEU A 271 -6.31 4.80 -19.83
C LEU A 271 -5.56 4.83 -21.17
N VAL A 272 -4.85 3.75 -21.51
CA VAL A 272 -4.14 3.66 -22.80
C VAL A 272 -5.13 3.74 -23.96
N ASN A 273 -6.20 2.94 -23.93
CA ASN A 273 -7.22 2.94 -24.97
C ASN A 273 -7.84 4.34 -25.14
N TYR A 274 -8.13 5.00 -24.01
CA TYR A 274 -8.60 6.38 -24.02
C TYR A 274 -7.60 7.32 -24.71
N LEU A 275 -6.33 7.33 -24.30
CA LEU A 275 -5.31 8.23 -24.89
C LEU A 275 -5.09 8.00 -26.38
N VAL A 276 -5.07 6.74 -26.81
CA VAL A 276 -4.95 6.38 -28.23
C VAL A 276 -6.17 6.88 -29.02
N SER A 277 -7.39 6.72 -28.48
CA SER A 277 -8.62 7.24 -29.10
C SER A 277 -8.67 8.77 -29.18
N GLN A 278 -7.95 9.47 -28.29
CA GLN A 278 -7.80 10.93 -28.32
C GLN A 278 -6.71 11.40 -29.30
N GLY A 279 -6.08 10.49 -30.05
CA GLY A 279 -5.08 10.84 -31.05
C GLY A 279 -3.66 11.01 -30.50
N HIS A 280 -3.32 10.40 -29.37
CA HIS A 280 -1.93 10.36 -28.91
C HIS A 280 -1.21 9.11 -29.42
N THR A 281 0.07 9.26 -29.81
CA THR A 281 0.99 8.13 -29.92
C THR A 281 1.42 7.73 -28.51
N VAL A 282 1.05 6.54 -28.05
CA VAL A 282 1.29 6.09 -26.66
C VAL A 282 2.33 4.97 -26.63
N PHE A 283 3.31 5.12 -25.75
CA PHE A 283 4.28 4.11 -25.37
C PHE A 283 4.12 3.73 -23.90
N MET A 284 4.34 2.46 -23.56
CA MET A 284 4.28 1.96 -22.19
C MET A 284 5.49 1.09 -21.90
N ILE A 285 6.12 1.31 -20.74
CA ILE A 285 7.13 0.41 -20.20
C ILE A 285 6.43 -0.79 -19.53
N SER A 286 6.71 -1.99 -20.00
CA SER A 286 6.39 -3.25 -19.32
C SER A 286 7.65 -3.77 -18.64
N TRP A 287 7.68 -3.70 -17.30
CA TRP A 287 8.83 -4.12 -16.50
C TRP A 287 8.96 -5.66 -16.44
N HIS A 288 10.20 -6.13 -16.54
CA HIS A 288 10.57 -7.53 -16.28
C HIS A 288 10.19 -7.92 -14.85
N ASN A 289 9.73 -9.17 -14.67
CA ASN A 289 9.53 -9.72 -13.33
C ASN A 289 10.86 -10.24 -12.82
N PRO A 290 11.42 -9.70 -11.73
CA PRO A 290 12.78 -10.02 -11.32
C PRO A 290 12.95 -11.52 -11.05
N SER A 291 14.10 -12.04 -11.45
CA SER A 291 14.58 -13.39 -11.17
C SER A 291 15.75 -13.36 -10.18
N ALA A 292 16.25 -14.53 -9.78
CA ALA A 292 17.44 -14.61 -8.92
C ALA A 292 18.68 -13.91 -9.53
N ASP A 293 18.76 -13.88 -10.86
CA ASP A 293 19.87 -13.25 -11.58
C ASP A 293 19.84 -11.72 -11.49
N ASP A 294 18.71 -11.12 -11.12
CA ASP A 294 18.47 -9.68 -11.05
C ASP A 294 18.72 -9.07 -9.66
N ARG A 295 19.21 -9.88 -8.71
CA ARG A 295 19.43 -9.48 -7.31
C ARG A 295 20.35 -8.27 -7.12
N ASP A 296 21.27 -8.05 -8.06
CA ASP A 296 22.29 -7.00 -7.98
C ASP A 296 21.87 -5.72 -8.73
N LEU A 297 20.64 -5.66 -9.26
CA LEU A 297 20.11 -4.47 -9.95
C LEU A 297 19.74 -3.38 -8.94
N GLY A 298 20.27 -2.18 -9.16
CA GLY A 298 19.99 -1.00 -8.34
C GLY A 298 19.04 -0.01 -9.00
N MET A 299 18.67 1.05 -8.27
CA MET A 299 17.78 2.11 -8.77
C MET A 299 18.32 2.79 -10.04
N ASP A 300 19.65 2.92 -10.17
CA ASP A 300 20.26 3.50 -11.38
C ASP A 300 20.08 2.59 -12.60
N ASP A 301 20.08 1.26 -12.46
CA ASP A 301 19.80 0.34 -13.56
C ASP A 301 18.38 0.52 -14.08
N TYR A 302 17.40 0.66 -13.20
CA TYR A 302 16.01 0.96 -13.59
C TYR A 302 15.88 2.31 -14.30
N ARG A 303 16.65 3.33 -13.87
CA ARG A 303 16.71 4.61 -14.57
C ARG A 303 17.33 4.46 -15.97
N ARG A 304 18.50 3.83 -16.08
CA ARG A 304 19.29 3.72 -17.32
C ARG A 304 18.67 2.75 -18.33
N LEU A 305 18.44 1.51 -17.91
CA LEU A 305 17.90 0.44 -18.75
C LEU A 305 16.38 0.50 -18.88
N GLY A 306 15.68 1.22 -18.00
CA GLY A 306 14.24 1.49 -18.12
C GLY A 306 13.97 2.80 -18.86
N ILE A 307 13.86 3.88 -18.10
CA ILE A 307 13.35 5.17 -18.60
C ILE A 307 14.24 5.76 -19.70
N MET A 308 15.56 5.79 -19.50
CA MET A 308 16.46 6.39 -20.50
C MET A 308 16.49 5.58 -21.81
N ALA A 309 16.59 4.25 -21.71
CA ALA A 309 16.53 3.38 -22.87
C ALA A 309 15.20 3.53 -23.64
N ALA A 310 14.06 3.62 -22.94
CA ALA A 310 12.76 3.88 -23.57
C ALA A 310 12.74 5.23 -24.31
N LEU A 311 13.26 6.29 -23.69
CA LEU A 311 13.33 7.61 -24.32
C LEU A 311 14.26 7.64 -25.55
N ASP A 312 15.37 6.90 -25.53
CA ASP A 312 16.27 6.78 -26.69
C ASP A 312 15.59 6.07 -27.87
N VAL A 313 14.82 5.01 -27.60
CA VAL A 313 14.03 4.30 -28.61
C VAL A 313 12.94 5.20 -29.17
N ILE A 314 12.17 5.89 -28.32
CA ILE A 314 11.12 6.81 -28.76
C ILE A 314 11.70 7.91 -29.65
N LYS A 315 12.84 8.50 -29.27
CA LYS A 315 13.52 9.51 -30.10
C LYS A 315 13.92 8.98 -31.48
N THR A 316 14.17 7.68 -31.61
CA THR A 316 14.46 7.03 -32.90
C THR A 316 13.19 6.83 -33.72
N ILE A 317 12.07 6.48 -33.09
CA ILE A 317 10.77 6.24 -33.74
C ILE A 317 10.08 7.56 -34.13
N THR A 318 10.11 8.56 -33.24
CA THR A 318 9.50 9.90 -33.44
C THR A 318 10.60 10.97 -33.41
N PRO A 319 11.43 11.06 -34.46
CA PRO A 319 12.57 11.97 -34.47
C PRO A 319 12.14 13.43 -34.35
N ARG A 320 12.93 14.20 -33.59
CA ARG A 320 12.74 15.65 -33.33
C ARG A 320 11.50 16.02 -32.51
N GLN A 321 10.80 15.04 -31.94
CA GLN A 321 9.69 15.29 -31.03
C GLN A 321 10.16 15.20 -29.58
N ARG A 322 9.59 16.05 -28.73
CA ARG A 322 9.70 15.90 -27.27
C ARG A 322 8.63 14.95 -26.77
N VAL A 323 8.84 14.34 -25.60
CA VAL A 323 7.97 13.31 -25.04
C VAL A 323 7.20 13.85 -23.85
N HIS A 324 5.89 13.62 -23.80
CA HIS A 324 5.10 13.80 -22.60
C HIS A 324 5.24 12.56 -21.71
N ALA A 325 5.91 12.67 -20.57
CA ALA A 325 6.13 11.53 -19.69
C ALA A 325 5.06 11.46 -18.60
N VAL A 326 4.53 10.26 -18.35
CA VAL A 326 3.52 9.99 -17.33
C VAL A 326 4.08 8.93 -16.39
N GLY A 327 4.17 9.24 -15.11
CA GLY A 327 4.64 8.31 -14.08
C GLY A 327 3.51 7.92 -13.14
N TYR A 328 3.32 6.63 -12.91
CA TYR A 328 2.28 6.11 -12.00
C TYR A 328 2.88 5.44 -10.77
N CYS A 329 2.43 5.86 -9.57
CA CYS A 329 2.90 5.35 -8.29
C CYS A 329 4.44 5.38 -8.21
N LEU A 330 5.10 4.27 -7.88
CA LEU A 330 6.57 4.17 -7.81
C LEU A 330 7.26 4.50 -9.15
N GLY A 331 6.58 4.27 -10.29
CA GLY A 331 7.06 4.68 -11.61
C GLY A 331 7.17 6.20 -11.74
N GLY A 332 6.33 6.96 -11.05
CA GLY A 332 6.43 8.42 -10.97
C GLY A 332 7.57 8.91 -10.09
N THR A 333 7.88 8.20 -9.01
CA THR A 333 9.09 8.47 -8.21
C THR A 333 10.35 8.28 -9.06
N LEU A 334 10.45 7.16 -9.79
CA LEU A 334 11.59 6.89 -10.68
C LEU A 334 11.64 7.89 -11.85
N LEU A 335 10.50 8.25 -12.43
CA LEU A 335 10.42 9.26 -13.49
C LEU A 335 10.89 10.63 -13.01
N THR A 336 10.57 11.01 -11.77
CA THR A 336 11.04 12.26 -11.16
C THR A 336 12.57 12.27 -11.03
N ILE A 337 13.15 11.16 -10.58
CA ILE A 337 14.61 10.99 -10.51
C ILE A 337 15.24 11.07 -11.91
N ALA A 338 14.64 10.41 -12.90
CA ALA A 338 15.11 10.46 -14.28
C ALA A 338 15.03 11.88 -14.87
N ALA A 339 13.93 12.59 -14.65
CA ALA A 339 13.74 13.97 -15.10
C ALA A 339 14.78 14.91 -14.48
N ALA A 340 15.08 14.77 -13.18
CA ALA A 340 16.14 15.54 -12.52
C ALA A 340 17.52 15.25 -13.14
N ALA A 341 17.82 13.98 -13.45
CA ALA A 341 19.06 13.61 -14.12
C ALA A 341 19.17 14.19 -15.54
N LEU A 342 18.08 14.18 -16.33
CA LEU A 342 18.04 14.78 -17.67
C LEU A 342 18.35 16.29 -17.60
N VAL A 343 17.72 17.01 -16.67
CA VAL A 343 17.95 18.46 -16.51
C VAL A 343 19.39 18.75 -16.09
N ARG A 344 19.95 17.99 -15.14
CA ARG A 344 21.36 18.10 -14.73
C ARG A 344 22.31 17.95 -15.93
N ASP A 345 22.00 17.03 -16.83
CA ASP A 345 22.83 16.70 -17.98
C ASP A 345 22.50 17.56 -19.22
N GLY A 346 21.60 18.55 -19.10
CA GLY A 346 21.22 19.47 -20.18
C GLY A 346 20.31 18.86 -21.26
N ASP A 347 19.70 17.71 -20.98
CA ASP A 347 18.83 17.00 -21.92
C ASP A 347 17.36 17.48 -21.81
N GLN A 348 16.84 18.06 -22.89
CA GLN A 348 15.51 18.67 -22.96
C GLN A 348 14.48 17.81 -23.72
N ARG A 349 14.67 16.48 -23.78
CA ARG A 349 13.77 15.59 -24.52
C ARG A 349 12.34 15.47 -23.97
N LEU A 350 12.08 15.90 -22.74
CA LEU A 350 10.74 15.88 -22.15
C LEU A 350 9.99 17.19 -22.43
N ALA A 351 8.75 17.08 -22.92
CA ALA A 351 7.84 18.21 -23.12
C ALA A 351 7.08 18.56 -21.84
N SER A 352 6.62 17.53 -21.13
CA SER A 352 5.98 17.66 -19.82
C SER A 352 6.17 16.38 -18.99
N MET A 353 5.85 16.47 -17.70
CA MET A 353 5.80 15.34 -16.79
C MET A 353 4.48 15.38 -16.01
N THR A 354 3.75 14.25 -16.00
CA THR A 354 2.52 14.05 -15.24
C THR A 354 2.73 12.95 -14.21
N LEU A 355 2.37 13.21 -12.96
CA LEU A 355 2.53 12.27 -11.85
C LEU A 355 1.15 11.82 -11.34
N LEU A 356 0.87 10.52 -11.47
CA LEU A 356 -0.38 9.89 -11.06
C LEU A 356 -0.17 9.09 -9.78
N ALA A 357 -0.72 9.55 -8.66
CA ALA A 357 -0.59 8.90 -7.35
C ALA A 357 0.87 8.57 -6.99
N ALA A 358 1.82 9.41 -7.38
CA ALA A 358 3.25 9.21 -7.17
C ALA A 358 3.78 10.12 -6.06
N GLN A 359 4.56 9.54 -5.16
CA GLN A 359 5.15 10.26 -4.03
C GLN A 359 6.60 10.65 -4.35
N THR A 360 6.95 11.90 -4.07
CA THR A 360 8.29 12.47 -4.24
C THR A 360 8.90 12.91 -2.91
N ASP A 361 8.04 13.25 -1.93
CA ASP A 361 8.39 13.47 -0.53
C ASP A 361 7.85 12.31 0.32
N PHE A 362 8.76 11.51 0.87
CA PHE A 362 8.44 10.34 1.70
C PHE A 362 8.45 10.64 3.21
N THR A 363 8.46 11.92 3.63
CA THR A 363 8.44 12.29 5.06
C THR A 363 7.17 11.83 5.78
N GLU A 364 6.05 11.72 5.07
CA GLU A 364 4.76 11.24 5.59
C GLU A 364 4.18 10.19 4.60
N ALA A 365 4.70 8.97 4.63
CA ALA A 365 4.32 7.88 3.71
C ALA A 365 3.06 7.10 4.16
N GLY A 366 2.26 7.70 5.03
CA GLY A 366 1.03 7.11 5.56
C GLY A 366 1.27 5.85 6.38
N GLU A 367 0.30 4.92 6.34
CA GLU A 367 0.34 3.69 7.14
C GLU A 367 1.50 2.77 6.74
N LEU A 368 2.12 2.94 5.58
CA LEU A 368 3.36 2.20 5.20
C LEU A 368 4.48 2.42 6.22
N MET A 369 4.55 3.60 6.86
CA MET A 369 5.54 3.87 7.90
C MET A 369 5.34 3.01 9.16
N LEU A 370 4.18 2.37 9.34
CA LEU A 370 3.96 1.41 10.43
C LEU A 370 4.60 0.05 10.13
N PHE A 371 4.85 -0.22 8.85
CA PHE A 371 5.41 -1.47 8.34
C PHE A 371 6.83 -1.28 7.81
N ILE A 372 7.47 -0.16 8.13
CA ILE A 372 8.87 0.12 7.76
C ILE A 372 9.50 0.75 9.00
N ASP A 373 10.09 -0.10 9.83
CA ASP A 373 10.89 0.32 10.99
C ASP A 373 12.33 -0.20 10.85
N GLU A 374 13.28 0.36 11.62
CA GLU A 374 14.70 -0.03 11.56
C GLU A 374 14.89 -1.54 11.82
N ASN A 375 14.04 -2.16 12.63
CA ASN A 375 14.10 -3.61 12.86
C ASN A 375 13.62 -4.38 11.63
N GLN A 376 12.61 -3.89 10.91
CA GLN A 376 12.17 -4.48 9.65
C GLN A 376 13.20 -4.32 8.53
N LEU A 377 13.92 -3.20 8.50
CA LEU A 377 15.00 -3.02 7.54
C LEU A 377 16.17 -3.95 7.85
N ALA A 378 16.62 -4.01 9.11
CA ALA A 378 17.64 -4.95 9.56
C ALA A 378 17.23 -6.41 9.25
N PHE A 379 15.95 -6.74 9.48
CA PHE A 379 15.36 -8.04 9.14
C PHE A 379 15.41 -8.40 7.65
N LEU A 380 15.36 -7.42 6.75
CA LEU A 380 15.44 -7.62 5.29
C LEU A 380 16.88 -7.63 4.78
N GLU A 381 17.78 -6.91 5.44
CA GLU A 381 19.21 -6.82 5.10
C GLU A 381 20.02 -8.04 5.59
N ASP A 382 19.53 -8.69 6.65
CA ASP A 382 20.01 -9.98 7.15
C ASP A 382 19.40 -11.16 6.37
#